data_AF-A0A832MCT3-F1
#
_entry.id   AF-A0A832MCT3-F1
#
_cell.length_a   1.000
_cell.length_b   1.000
_cell.length_c   1.000
_cell.angle_alpha   90.00
_cell.angle_beta   90.00
_cell.angle_gamma   90.00
#
_symmetry.space_group_name_H-M   'P 1'
#
loop_
_entity.id
_entity.type
_entity.pdbx_description
1 polymer ?
#
loop_
_entity_poly.entity_id
_entity_poly.type
_entity_poly.pdbx_seq_one_letter_code
_entity_poly.pdbx_strand_id
1 'polypeptide(L)'
;MKENDIWKQDANEKWLADRVQQLDKELKKPGVPVWVQDVSGIMPGWGFEIHCKRWVEGLDAVLYSLRDGCCYRTPFGRYGDNTAASLNRMEELARAVQSYLDANAPTTILEKEIHATLGEPTNEKRQACQCFVEIVRKYVEEQAPSDSFNAVGEKWRKQAEANPLLKLVFTGEGLDRGLCDGGGYWAENRLLTVLRIIGGKQTDTQDLRGSCNYQLRHVFRDDRERMQITKGYLLGIAAYLNRDQIDDLRKDFPDLSGYSIKAYTCLSRSKLDEDNKRLIAEKLFVTTKFWYIRALIFAVKEELQAGDTLLPEITP
;
A
#
# COMPACT_ATOMS: atom_id res chain seq x y z
N MET A 1 21.63 16.58 4.02
CA MET A 1 21.79 15.32 3.27
C MET A 1 22.51 15.60 1.98
N LYS A 2 23.62 14.93 1.67
CA LYS A 2 24.25 15.03 0.34
C LYS A 2 23.59 14.01 -0.58
N GLU A 3 23.43 14.38 -1.85
CA GLU A 3 22.86 13.59 -2.95
C GLU A 3 23.39 12.13 -3.01
N ASN A 4 24.61 11.89 -2.51
CA ASN A 4 25.27 10.57 -2.49
C ASN A 4 24.67 9.51 -1.54
N ASP A 5 23.86 9.88 -0.55
CA ASP A 5 23.29 8.91 0.40
C ASP A 5 22.02 8.20 -0.13
N ILE A 6 21.39 8.78 -1.16
CA ILE A 6 20.22 8.22 -1.86
C ILE A 6 20.59 6.99 -2.71
N TRP A 7 21.88 6.80 -3.03
CA TRP A 7 22.38 5.83 -4.02
C TRP A 7 22.81 4.46 -3.46
N LYS A 8 22.57 4.18 -2.18
CA LYS A 8 22.78 2.82 -1.63
C LYS A 8 21.48 2.02 -1.52
N GLN A 9 20.45 2.38 -2.28
CA GLN A 9 19.15 1.70 -2.21
C GLN A 9 19.30 0.19 -2.45
N ASP A 10 20.02 -0.22 -3.51
CA ASP A 10 20.25 -1.64 -3.81
C ASP A 10 21.06 -2.35 -2.71
N ALA A 11 22.03 -1.66 -2.11
CA ALA A 11 22.82 -2.21 -1.01
C ALA A 11 22.01 -2.34 0.29
N ASN A 12 21.10 -1.39 0.56
CA ASN A 12 20.19 -1.41 1.69
C ASN A 12 19.08 -2.46 1.51
N GLU A 13 18.53 -2.59 0.30
CA GLU A 13 17.55 -3.62 -0.07
C GLU A 13 18.17 -5.01 0.05
N LYS A 14 19.41 -5.18 -0.41
CA LYS A 14 20.16 -6.42 -0.25
C LYS A 14 20.43 -6.74 1.23
N TRP A 15 20.95 -5.77 1.99
CA TRP A 15 21.20 -5.95 3.42
C TRP A 15 19.92 -6.33 4.18
N LEU A 16 18.80 -5.66 3.85
CA LEU A 16 17.50 -5.99 4.42
C LEU A 16 17.08 -7.42 4.09
N ALA A 17 17.11 -7.79 2.82
CA ALA A 17 16.70 -9.11 2.36
C ALA A 17 17.53 -10.19 3.06
N ASP A 18 18.85 -10.00 3.15
CA ASP A 18 19.75 -10.90 3.85
C ASP A 18 19.41 -10.99 5.35
N ARG A 19 19.14 -9.85 6.01
CA ARG A 19 18.80 -9.82 7.44
C ARG A 19 17.45 -10.46 7.72
N VAL A 20 16.41 -10.18 6.94
CA VAL A 20 15.08 -10.81 7.10
C VAL A 20 15.17 -12.31 6.85
N GLN A 21 15.91 -12.74 5.82
CA GLN A 21 16.10 -14.16 5.55
C GLN A 21 16.84 -14.86 6.71
N GLN A 22 17.81 -14.20 7.34
CA GLN A 22 18.46 -14.72 8.53
C GLN A 22 17.47 -14.86 9.70
N LEU A 23 16.70 -13.81 9.99
CA LEU A 23 15.71 -13.82 11.06
C LEU A 23 14.64 -14.90 10.83
N ASP A 24 14.21 -15.11 9.58
CA ASP A 24 13.29 -16.19 9.21
C ASP A 24 13.86 -17.58 9.49
N LYS A 25 15.15 -17.79 9.23
CA LYS A 25 15.82 -19.06 9.57
C LYS A 25 15.89 -19.26 11.07
N GLU A 26 16.18 -18.20 11.83
CA GLU A 26 16.26 -18.24 13.29
C GLU A 26 14.90 -18.51 13.94
N LEU A 27 13.83 -17.89 13.44
CA LEU A 27 12.46 -18.09 13.90
C LEU A 27 11.88 -19.47 13.52
N LYS A 28 12.53 -20.23 12.62
CA LYS A 28 12.14 -21.60 12.26
C LYS A 28 12.89 -22.67 13.07
N LYS A 29 13.76 -22.29 14.00
CA LYS A 29 14.55 -23.25 14.80
C LYS A 29 13.66 -24.03 15.79
N PRO A 30 14.05 -25.27 16.17
CA PRO A 30 13.40 -26.00 17.25
C PRO A 30 13.36 -25.17 18.54
N GLY A 31 12.22 -25.17 19.24
CA GLY A 31 12.00 -24.38 20.45
C GLY A 31 11.26 -23.07 20.24
N VAL A 32 11.14 -22.58 19.00
CA VAL A 32 10.29 -21.42 18.68
C VAL A 32 8.82 -21.86 18.60
N PRO A 33 7.89 -21.27 19.36
CA PRO A 33 6.48 -21.65 19.33
C PRO A 33 5.87 -21.51 17.93
N VAL A 34 5.01 -22.45 17.53
CA VAL A 34 4.38 -22.46 16.19
C VAL A 34 3.65 -21.15 15.89
N TRP A 35 2.96 -20.57 16.87
CA TRP A 35 2.25 -19.29 16.66
C TRP A 35 3.22 -18.13 16.35
N VAL A 36 4.45 -18.15 16.83
CA VAL A 36 5.49 -17.15 16.48
C VAL A 36 5.93 -17.34 15.04
N GLN A 37 6.05 -18.60 14.59
CA GLN A 37 6.34 -18.92 13.20
C GLN A 37 5.21 -18.44 12.29
N ASP A 38 3.96 -18.61 12.72
CA ASP A 38 2.80 -18.09 12.01
C ASP A 38 2.79 -16.55 11.97
N VAL A 39 3.09 -15.87 13.08
CA VAL A 39 3.24 -14.41 13.14
C VAL A 39 4.36 -13.94 12.21
N SER A 40 5.47 -14.67 12.19
CA SER A 40 6.57 -14.43 11.25
C SER A 40 6.13 -14.63 9.79
N GLY A 41 5.32 -15.65 9.51
CA GLY A 41 4.82 -15.96 8.18
C GLY A 41 3.80 -14.95 7.64
N ILE A 42 3.05 -14.26 8.51
CA ILE A 42 2.16 -13.18 8.08
C ILE A 42 2.88 -11.86 7.83
N MET A 43 4.09 -11.68 8.38
CA MET A 43 5.01 -10.59 8.04
C MET A 43 5.72 -10.95 6.73
N PRO A 44 5.41 -10.31 5.58
CA PRO A 44 6.04 -10.62 4.30
C PRO A 44 7.58 -10.52 4.41
N GLY A 45 8.31 -11.22 3.54
CA GLY A 45 9.78 -11.18 3.52
C GLY A 45 10.36 -9.77 3.31
N TRP A 46 9.55 -8.84 2.77
CA TRP A 46 9.89 -7.44 2.62
C TRP A 46 9.20 -6.52 3.64
N GLY A 47 8.36 -7.04 4.53
CA GLY A 47 7.54 -6.28 5.48
C GLY A 47 6.12 -6.01 5.00
N PHE A 48 5.29 -5.46 5.89
CA PHE A 48 4.02 -4.86 5.46
C PHE A 48 4.34 -3.58 4.66
N GLU A 49 3.52 -3.20 3.68
CA GLU A 49 3.86 -2.05 2.84
C GLU A 49 3.09 -0.82 3.32
N ILE A 50 3.80 0.26 3.66
CA ILE A 50 3.17 1.46 4.27
C ILE A 50 2.13 2.14 3.37
N HIS A 51 2.15 1.91 2.06
CA HIS A 51 1.14 2.44 1.14
C HIS A 51 -0.20 1.68 1.19
N CYS A 52 -0.27 0.50 1.82
CA CYS A 52 -1.52 -0.22 2.05
C CYS A 52 -2.42 0.55 3.04
N LYS A 53 -3.72 0.76 2.70
CA LYS A 53 -4.69 1.44 3.60
C LYS A 53 -4.86 0.73 4.95
N ARG A 54 -4.50 -0.55 5.02
CA ARG A 54 -4.62 -1.40 6.22
C ARG A 54 -3.28 -1.72 6.88
N TRP A 55 -2.23 -1.00 6.49
CA TRP A 55 -0.88 -1.13 7.05
C TRP A 55 -0.88 -1.07 8.58
N VAL A 56 -1.54 -0.07 9.17
CA VAL A 56 -1.62 0.09 10.64
C VAL A 56 -2.35 -1.09 11.29
N GLU A 57 -3.41 -1.60 10.66
CA GLU A 57 -4.15 -2.77 11.13
C GLU A 57 -3.26 -4.03 11.11
N GLY A 58 -2.44 -4.20 10.07
CA GLY A 58 -1.48 -5.31 9.98
C GLY A 58 -0.41 -5.24 11.07
N LEU A 59 0.15 -4.04 11.32
CA LEU A 59 1.08 -3.81 12.42
C LEU A 59 0.45 -4.08 13.78
N ASP A 60 -0.79 -3.62 13.99
CA ASP A 60 -1.54 -3.87 15.22
C ASP A 60 -1.80 -5.36 15.43
N ALA A 61 -2.20 -6.08 14.38
CA ALA A 61 -2.42 -7.53 14.44
C ALA A 61 -1.15 -8.26 14.88
N VAL A 62 0.04 -7.86 14.38
CA VAL A 62 1.32 -8.42 14.85
C VAL A 62 1.60 -8.05 16.30
N LEU A 63 1.51 -6.77 16.67
CA LEU A 63 1.79 -6.33 18.04
C LEU A 63 0.87 -7.03 19.06
N TYR A 64 -0.42 -7.17 18.76
CA TYR A 64 -1.36 -7.89 19.62
C TYR A 64 -1.10 -9.40 19.62
N SER A 65 -0.73 -9.99 18.49
CA SER A 65 -0.32 -11.39 18.43
C SER A 65 0.83 -11.67 19.39
N LEU A 66 1.82 -10.77 19.43
CA LEU A 66 2.97 -10.86 20.34
C LEU A 66 2.57 -10.71 21.80
N ARG A 67 1.69 -9.74 22.12
CA ARG A 67 1.17 -9.52 23.47
C ARG A 67 0.40 -10.73 23.99
N ASP A 68 -0.50 -11.26 23.17
CA ASP A 68 -1.50 -12.25 23.59
C ASP A 68 -1.00 -13.69 23.47
N GLY A 69 0.08 -13.91 22.71
CA GLY A 69 0.67 -15.22 22.52
C GLY A 69 -0.11 -16.10 21.55
N CYS A 70 -0.71 -15.49 20.53
CA CYS A 70 -1.47 -16.17 19.48
C CYS A 70 -1.18 -15.53 18.12
N CYS A 71 -1.63 -16.13 17.03
CA CYS A 71 -1.53 -15.52 15.70
C CYS A 71 -2.90 -14.99 15.25
N TYR A 72 -3.02 -13.67 15.15
CA TYR A 72 -4.14 -13.02 14.48
C TYR A 72 -3.91 -13.08 12.96
N ARG A 73 -4.46 -14.13 12.33
CA ARG A 73 -4.40 -14.32 10.87
C ARG A 73 -5.39 -13.37 10.19
N THR A 74 -5.08 -12.08 10.17
CA THR A 74 -5.86 -11.07 9.46
C THR A 74 -5.21 -10.77 8.11
N PRO A 75 -5.97 -10.67 7.00
CA PRO A 75 -5.43 -10.37 5.68
C PRO A 75 -5.17 -8.85 5.52
N PHE A 76 -4.52 -8.20 6.49
CA PHE A 76 -4.36 -6.73 6.54
C PHE A 76 -2.88 -6.34 6.51
N GLY A 77 -2.57 -5.28 5.76
CA GLY A 77 -1.23 -4.71 5.63
C GLY A 77 -0.38 -5.31 4.51
N ARG A 78 -0.96 -6.15 3.66
CA ARG A 78 -0.31 -6.72 2.48
C ARG A 78 -0.55 -5.87 1.25
N TYR A 79 0.31 -6.06 0.27
CA TYR A 79 0.11 -5.56 -1.08
C TYR A 79 -1.19 -6.10 -1.67
N GLY A 80 -1.95 -5.25 -2.36
CA GLY A 80 -3.25 -5.60 -2.93
C GLY A 80 -4.43 -5.56 -1.95
N ASP A 81 -4.20 -5.41 -0.64
CA ASP A 81 -5.30 -5.32 0.32
C ASP A 81 -6.13 -4.04 0.10
N ASN A 82 -7.44 -4.22 -0.09
CA ASN A 82 -8.40 -3.15 -0.20
C ASN A 82 -9.36 -3.15 1.00
N THR A 83 -9.65 -1.97 1.54
CA THR A 83 -10.70 -1.82 2.55
C THR A 83 -12.07 -2.03 1.90
N ALA A 84 -13.08 -2.45 2.67
CA ALA A 84 -14.46 -2.52 2.17
C ALA A 84 -14.94 -1.16 1.61
N ALA A 85 -14.51 -0.05 2.24
CA ALA A 85 -14.78 1.30 1.74
C ALA A 85 -14.17 1.53 0.35
N SER A 86 -12.92 1.09 0.13
CA SER A 86 -12.29 1.14 -1.20
C SER A 86 -13.02 0.28 -2.23
N LEU A 87 -13.38 -0.96 -1.88
CA LEU A 87 -14.10 -1.86 -2.80
C LEU A 87 -15.48 -1.30 -3.17
N ASN A 88 -16.21 -0.78 -2.18
CA ASN A 88 -17.49 -0.11 -2.42
C ASN A 88 -17.32 1.09 -3.34
N ARG A 89 -16.27 1.88 -3.15
CA ARG A 89 -15.97 3.05 -3.97
C ARG A 89 -15.62 2.67 -5.42
N MET A 90 -14.85 1.60 -5.63
CA MET A 90 -14.60 1.04 -6.97
C MET A 90 -15.90 0.59 -7.65
N GLU A 91 -16.79 -0.08 -6.90
CA GLU A 91 -18.09 -0.52 -7.41
C GLU A 91 -19.04 0.67 -7.70
N GLU A 92 -18.99 1.74 -6.92
CA GLU A 92 -19.72 2.98 -7.21
C GLU A 92 -19.23 3.62 -8.52
N LEU A 93 -17.93 3.65 -8.76
CA LEU A 93 -17.37 4.13 -10.03
C LEU A 93 -17.83 3.25 -11.20
N ALA A 94 -17.77 1.93 -11.06
CA ALA A 94 -18.26 1.00 -12.09
C ALA A 94 -19.76 1.19 -12.37
N ARG A 95 -20.58 1.38 -11.33
CA ARG A 95 -22.02 1.68 -11.47
C ARG A 95 -22.27 3.01 -12.18
N ALA A 96 -21.53 4.06 -11.85
CA ALA A 96 -21.66 5.36 -12.50
C ALA A 96 -21.30 5.29 -14.00
N VAL A 97 -20.26 4.52 -14.35
CA VAL A 97 -19.87 4.28 -15.75
C VAL A 97 -20.89 3.41 -16.47
N GLN A 98 -21.50 2.43 -15.79
CA GLN A 98 -22.60 1.64 -16.35
C GLN A 98 -23.81 2.53 -16.68
N SER A 99 -24.19 3.46 -15.78
CA SER A 99 -25.25 4.44 -16.05
C SER A 99 -24.98 5.25 -17.31
N TYR A 100 -23.73 5.65 -17.52
CA TYR A 100 -23.30 6.33 -18.75
C TYR A 100 -23.45 5.46 -20.00
N LEU A 101 -23.09 4.17 -19.93
CA LEU A 101 -23.25 3.22 -21.03
C LEU A 101 -24.71 3.00 -21.42
N ASP A 102 -25.58 2.92 -20.40
CA ASP A 102 -27.02 2.68 -20.52
C ASP A 102 -27.78 3.93 -21.01
N ALA A 103 -27.09 5.07 -21.17
CA ALA A 103 -27.67 6.36 -21.52
C ALA A 103 -28.74 6.84 -20.54
N ASN A 104 -28.61 6.46 -19.27
CA ASN A 104 -29.48 6.94 -18.20
C ASN A 104 -29.13 8.39 -17.82
N ALA A 105 -30.13 9.17 -17.40
CA ALA A 105 -29.85 10.49 -16.84
C ALA A 105 -29.11 10.33 -15.50
N PRO A 106 -28.00 11.06 -15.26
CA PRO A 106 -27.23 10.94 -14.03
C PRO A 106 -28.05 11.47 -12.84
N THR A 107 -28.29 10.61 -11.86
CA THR A 107 -29.12 10.88 -10.69
C THR A 107 -28.28 11.26 -9.47
N THR A 108 -27.08 10.71 -9.34
CA THR A 108 -26.16 10.98 -8.23
C THR A 108 -25.11 12.03 -8.60
N ILE A 109 -24.45 12.61 -7.59
CA ILE A 109 -23.32 13.55 -7.81
C ILE A 109 -22.21 12.85 -8.59
N LEU A 110 -21.86 11.62 -8.20
CA LEU A 110 -20.82 10.84 -8.86
C LEU A 110 -21.16 10.56 -10.33
N GLU A 111 -22.39 10.16 -10.64
CA GLU A 111 -22.82 9.95 -12.03
C GLU A 111 -22.68 11.23 -12.85
N LYS A 112 -23.05 12.38 -12.30
CA LYS A 112 -22.90 13.68 -13.00
C LYS A 112 -21.43 13.97 -13.29
N GLU A 113 -20.55 13.76 -12.33
CA GLU A 113 -19.10 13.93 -12.50
C GLU A 113 -18.52 12.98 -13.55
N ILE A 114 -18.93 11.71 -13.54
CA ILE A 114 -18.49 10.71 -14.51
C ILE A 114 -19.01 11.03 -15.92
N HIS A 115 -20.29 11.38 -16.07
CA HIS A 115 -20.84 11.79 -17.37
C HIS A 115 -20.12 13.03 -17.92
N ALA A 116 -19.87 14.03 -17.08
CA ALA A 116 -19.13 15.22 -17.47
C ALA A 116 -17.67 14.89 -17.87
N THR A 117 -17.03 13.97 -17.16
CA THR A 117 -15.66 13.52 -17.45
C THR A 117 -15.58 12.76 -18.77
N LEU A 118 -16.53 11.86 -19.03
CA LEU A 118 -16.56 11.02 -20.22
C LEU A 118 -17.03 11.78 -21.47
N GLY A 119 -17.89 12.80 -21.32
CA GLY A 119 -18.40 13.63 -22.41
C GLY A 119 -19.32 12.85 -23.36
N GLU A 120 -19.39 13.29 -24.62
CA GLU A 120 -20.26 12.62 -25.61
C GLU A 120 -19.81 11.18 -25.92
N PRO A 121 -20.77 10.23 -26.06
CA PRO A 121 -20.46 8.83 -26.30
C PRO A 121 -20.05 8.58 -27.75
N THR A 122 -18.85 8.01 -27.93
CA THR A 122 -18.40 7.40 -29.19
C THR A 122 -18.33 5.88 -29.05
N ASN A 123 -18.19 5.16 -30.17
CA ASN A 123 -18.04 3.70 -30.14
C ASN A 123 -16.79 3.29 -29.35
N GLU A 124 -15.67 4.02 -29.51
CA GLU A 124 -14.41 3.76 -28.83
C GLU A 124 -14.56 3.95 -27.32
N LYS A 125 -15.25 5.03 -26.89
CA LYS A 125 -15.52 5.30 -25.48
C LYS A 125 -16.45 4.25 -24.87
N ARG A 126 -17.51 3.85 -25.57
CA ARG A 126 -18.42 2.81 -25.11
C ARG A 126 -17.68 1.50 -24.87
N GLN A 127 -16.82 1.07 -25.81
CA GLN A 127 -15.99 -0.12 -25.62
C GLN A 127 -14.99 0.02 -24.46
N ALA A 128 -14.34 1.18 -24.31
CA ALA A 128 -13.41 1.42 -23.20
C ALA A 128 -14.11 1.46 -21.83
N CYS A 129 -15.31 2.03 -21.75
CA CYS A 129 -16.15 2.00 -20.55
C CYS A 129 -16.65 0.59 -20.23
N GLN A 130 -17.00 -0.23 -21.22
CA GLN A 130 -17.34 -1.65 -21.01
C GLN A 130 -16.16 -2.42 -20.44
N CYS A 131 -14.97 -2.22 -21.00
CA CYS A 131 -13.72 -2.77 -20.45
C CYS A 131 -13.50 -2.37 -18.99
N PHE A 132 -13.65 -1.07 -18.69
CA PHE A 132 -13.55 -0.55 -17.33
C PHE A 132 -14.51 -1.25 -16.37
N VAL A 133 -15.81 -1.31 -16.71
CA VAL A 133 -16.83 -1.92 -15.85
C VAL A 133 -16.58 -3.40 -15.65
N GLU A 134 -16.29 -4.15 -16.71
CA GLU A 134 -16.05 -5.60 -16.62
C GLU A 134 -14.84 -5.91 -15.73
N ILE A 135 -13.70 -5.22 -15.94
CA ILE A 135 -12.48 -5.46 -15.16
C ILE A 135 -12.68 -5.05 -13.70
N VAL A 136 -13.25 -3.88 -13.42
CA VAL A 136 -13.43 -3.39 -12.05
C VAL A 136 -14.37 -4.28 -11.27
N ARG A 137 -15.53 -4.64 -11.84
CA ARG A 137 -16.47 -5.55 -11.15
C ARG A 137 -15.86 -6.90 -10.90
N LYS A 138 -15.09 -7.43 -11.85
CA LYS A 138 -14.40 -8.71 -11.68
C LYS A 138 -13.36 -8.66 -10.57
N TYR A 139 -12.61 -7.56 -10.49
CA TYR A 139 -11.68 -7.32 -9.39
C TYR A 139 -12.38 -7.21 -8.04
N VAL A 140 -13.50 -6.47 -7.95
CA VAL A 140 -14.28 -6.32 -6.71
C VAL A 140 -14.89 -7.65 -6.26
N GLU A 141 -15.38 -8.46 -7.19
CA GLU A 141 -15.92 -9.79 -6.92
C GLU A 141 -14.86 -10.73 -6.32
N GLU A 142 -13.67 -10.76 -6.91
CA GLU A 142 -12.66 -11.77 -6.60
C GLU A 142 -11.62 -11.30 -5.57
N GLN A 143 -11.45 -9.98 -5.43
CA GLN A 143 -10.54 -9.29 -4.48
C GLN A 143 -9.05 -9.68 -4.60
N ALA A 144 -8.71 -10.53 -5.56
CA ALA A 144 -7.36 -11.00 -5.84
C ALA A 144 -7.27 -11.39 -7.32
N PRO A 145 -6.06 -11.42 -7.91
CA PRO A 145 -5.85 -11.96 -9.24
C PRO A 145 -6.28 -13.43 -9.26
N SER A 146 -7.15 -13.80 -10.19
CA SER A 146 -7.54 -15.18 -10.47
C SER A 146 -7.48 -15.46 -11.97
N ASP A 147 -7.60 -16.74 -12.35
CA ASP A 147 -7.67 -17.13 -13.76
C ASP A 147 -8.83 -16.45 -14.50
N SER A 148 -9.99 -16.28 -13.85
CA SER A 148 -11.13 -15.60 -14.46
C SER A 148 -10.91 -14.09 -14.59
N PHE A 149 -10.31 -13.43 -13.61
CA PHE A 149 -9.91 -12.03 -13.74
C PHE A 149 -8.89 -11.83 -14.87
N ASN A 150 -7.84 -12.66 -14.90
CA ASN A 150 -6.80 -12.60 -15.91
C ASN A 150 -7.36 -12.85 -17.32
N ALA A 151 -8.32 -13.76 -17.46
CA ALA A 151 -9.00 -14.01 -18.73
C ALA A 151 -9.79 -12.79 -19.23
N VAL A 152 -10.45 -12.04 -18.34
CA VAL A 152 -11.14 -10.79 -18.69
C VAL A 152 -10.13 -9.73 -19.15
N GLY A 153 -9.02 -9.54 -18.43
CA GLY A 153 -7.95 -8.63 -18.83
C GLY A 153 -7.40 -8.96 -20.21
N GLU A 154 -7.06 -10.23 -20.46
CA GLU A 154 -6.52 -10.70 -21.74
C GLU A 154 -7.51 -10.57 -22.90
N LYS A 155 -8.81 -10.83 -22.67
CA LYS A 155 -9.87 -10.59 -23.64
C LYS A 155 -9.84 -9.13 -24.12
N TRP A 156 -9.76 -8.17 -23.20
CA TRP A 156 -9.77 -6.76 -23.54
C TRP A 156 -8.46 -6.27 -24.14
N ARG A 157 -7.31 -6.83 -23.72
CA ARG A 157 -6.01 -6.55 -24.34
C ARG A 157 -5.98 -6.90 -25.82
N LYS A 158 -6.52 -8.06 -26.20
CA LYS A 158 -6.63 -8.46 -27.62
C LYS A 158 -7.48 -7.50 -28.45
N GLN A 159 -8.49 -6.88 -27.84
CA GLN A 159 -9.33 -5.88 -28.50
C GLN A 159 -8.67 -4.50 -28.60
N ALA A 160 -7.62 -4.24 -27.82
CA ALA A 160 -6.95 -2.96 -27.80
C ALA A 160 -6.34 -2.59 -29.16
N GLU A 161 -5.93 -3.56 -29.99
CA GLU A 161 -5.38 -3.28 -31.33
C GLU A 161 -6.31 -2.44 -32.21
N ALA A 162 -7.62 -2.67 -32.08
CA ALA A 162 -8.67 -2.03 -32.87
C ALA A 162 -9.25 -0.74 -32.24
N ASN A 163 -8.93 -0.43 -30.99
CA ASN A 163 -9.48 0.72 -30.27
C ASN A 163 -8.36 1.56 -29.63
N PRO A 164 -8.15 2.82 -30.08
CA PRO A 164 -7.05 3.66 -29.58
C PRO A 164 -7.18 4.01 -28.09
N LEU A 165 -8.40 4.15 -27.55
CA LEU A 165 -8.58 4.40 -26.11
C LEU A 165 -8.21 3.18 -25.28
N LEU A 166 -8.57 1.97 -25.73
CA LEU A 166 -8.14 0.74 -25.05
C LEU A 166 -6.62 0.61 -25.03
N LYS A 167 -5.90 0.98 -26.10
CA LYS A 167 -4.42 1.02 -26.08
C LYS A 167 -3.88 1.93 -24.97
N LEU A 168 -4.52 3.08 -24.76
CA LEU A 168 -4.13 4.01 -23.69
C LEU A 168 -4.44 3.42 -22.31
N VAL A 169 -5.63 2.84 -22.12
CA VAL A 169 -6.03 2.17 -20.86
C VAL A 169 -5.08 1.03 -20.49
N PHE A 170 -4.52 0.33 -21.47
CA PHE A 170 -3.56 -0.75 -21.28
C PHE A 170 -2.08 -0.32 -21.37
N THR A 171 -1.79 0.99 -21.38
CA THR A 171 -0.40 1.48 -21.37
C THR A 171 0.29 1.15 -20.05
N GLY A 172 1.58 0.78 -20.10
CA GLY A 172 2.36 0.38 -18.93
C GLY A 172 1.94 -0.99 -18.42
N GLU A 173 1.58 -1.08 -17.13
CA GLU A 173 0.99 -2.29 -16.56
C GLU A 173 -0.43 -2.54 -17.09
N GLY A 174 -1.13 -1.49 -17.52
CA GLY A 174 -2.53 -1.54 -17.93
C GLY A 174 -3.53 -1.59 -16.77
N LEU A 175 -4.82 -1.44 -17.07
CA LEU A 175 -5.88 -1.36 -16.05
C LEU A 175 -6.00 -2.61 -15.17
N ASP A 176 -6.02 -3.80 -15.77
CA ASP A 176 -6.15 -5.09 -15.09
C ASP A 176 -4.98 -5.35 -14.12
N ARG A 177 -3.75 -5.43 -14.63
CA ARG A 177 -2.58 -5.65 -13.78
C ARG A 177 -2.37 -4.49 -12.84
N GLY A 178 -2.73 -3.27 -13.26
CA GLY A 178 -2.62 -2.10 -12.43
C GLY A 178 -3.51 -2.05 -11.20
N LEU A 179 -4.64 -2.77 -11.21
CA LEU A 179 -5.47 -2.98 -10.02
C LEU A 179 -4.85 -4.03 -9.09
N CYS A 180 -4.26 -5.08 -9.66
CA CYS A 180 -3.52 -6.10 -8.90
C CYS A 180 -2.24 -5.53 -8.26
N ASP A 181 -1.56 -4.65 -9.00
CA ASP A 181 -0.31 -4.02 -8.62
C ASP A 181 -0.56 -2.68 -7.86
N GLY A 182 -1.81 -2.30 -7.72
CA GLY A 182 -2.26 -1.06 -7.09
C GLY A 182 -2.91 -1.29 -5.75
N GLY A 183 -2.18 -1.67 -4.71
CA GLY A 183 -2.75 -1.81 -3.38
C GLY A 183 -3.49 -0.53 -2.91
N GLY A 184 -4.75 -0.66 -2.50
CA GLY A 184 -5.49 0.38 -1.77
C GLY A 184 -5.76 1.68 -2.53
N TYR A 185 -5.14 2.77 -2.03
CA TYR A 185 -5.37 4.17 -2.46
C TYR A 185 -5.11 4.41 -3.95
N TRP A 186 -4.19 3.65 -4.53
CA TRP A 186 -3.82 3.84 -5.93
C TRP A 186 -4.79 3.18 -6.89
N ALA A 187 -5.48 2.10 -6.50
CA ALA A 187 -6.51 1.50 -7.35
C ALA A 187 -7.62 2.51 -7.67
N GLU A 188 -8.21 3.19 -6.67
CA GLU A 188 -9.24 4.21 -6.91
C GLU A 188 -8.72 5.37 -7.78
N ASN A 189 -7.56 5.94 -7.44
CA ASN A 189 -6.99 7.03 -8.23
C ASN A 189 -6.65 6.61 -9.65
N ARG A 190 -6.16 5.39 -9.84
CA ARG A 190 -5.88 4.80 -11.16
C ARG A 190 -7.18 4.63 -11.94
N LEU A 191 -8.26 4.19 -11.32
CA LEU A 191 -9.58 4.14 -11.95
C LEU A 191 -10.03 5.54 -12.40
N LEU A 192 -9.91 6.56 -11.55
CA LEU A 192 -10.24 7.93 -11.91
C LEU A 192 -9.36 8.45 -13.07
N THR A 193 -8.06 8.15 -13.07
CA THR A 193 -7.15 8.48 -14.18
C THR A 193 -7.57 7.78 -15.48
N VAL A 194 -7.91 6.49 -15.42
CA VAL A 194 -8.41 5.75 -16.57
C VAL A 194 -9.69 6.39 -17.12
N LEU A 195 -10.63 6.82 -16.26
CA LEU A 195 -11.84 7.51 -16.71
C LEU A 195 -11.54 8.85 -17.37
N ARG A 196 -10.56 9.61 -16.87
CA ARG A 196 -10.09 10.85 -17.53
C ARG A 196 -9.45 10.59 -18.89
N ILE A 197 -8.67 9.51 -19.03
CA ILE A 197 -8.08 9.09 -20.30
C ILE A 197 -9.17 8.74 -21.31
N ILE A 198 -10.18 7.95 -20.89
CA ILE A 198 -11.35 7.62 -21.73
C ILE A 198 -12.11 8.89 -22.13
N GLY A 199 -12.22 9.86 -21.20
CA GLY A 199 -12.79 11.19 -21.43
C GLY A 199 -12.00 12.09 -22.39
N GLY A 200 -10.77 11.72 -22.75
CA GLY A 200 -9.94 12.42 -23.73
C GLY A 200 -8.68 13.09 -23.15
N LYS A 201 -8.41 12.99 -21.85
CA LYS A 201 -7.17 13.51 -21.23
C LYS A 201 -6.00 12.53 -21.40
N GLN A 202 -5.49 12.43 -22.63
CA GLN A 202 -4.44 11.45 -22.99
C GLN A 202 -3.09 11.69 -22.30
N THR A 203 -2.82 12.92 -21.84
CA THR A 203 -1.62 13.29 -21.08
C THR A 203 -1.48 12.54 -19.76
N ASP A 204 -2.60 12.10 -19.18
CA ASP A 204 -2.64 11.39 -17.90
C ASP A 204 -2.12 9.93 -18.03
N THR A 205 -1.79 9.46 -19.23
CA THR A 205 -1.23 8.11 -19.46
C THR A 205 0.13 7.89 -18.80
N GLN A 206 0.85 8.95 -18.44
CA GLN A 206 2.07 8.85 -17.65
C GLN A 206 1.80 8.30 -16.25
N ASP A 207 0.63 8.60 -15.67
CA ASP A 207 0.24 8.13 -14.34
C ASP A 207 -0.12 6.64 -14.32
N LEU A 208 -0.34 6.03 -15.49
CA LEU A 208 -0.49 4.58 -15.64
C LEU A 208 0.87 3.84 -15.66
N ARG A 209 1.98 4.58 -15.74
CA ARG A 209 3.34 4.01 -15.75
C ARG A 209 3.94 4.12 -14.35
N GLY A 210 3.85 3.05 -13.56
CA GLY A 210 4.51 3.00 -12.26
C GLY A 210 4.15 1.75 -11.47
N SER A 211 5.15 1.14 -10.84
CA SER A 211 4.98 0.02 -9.91
C SER A 211 4.75 0.52 -8.48
N CYS A 212 4.48 -0.41 -7.54
CA CYS A 212 4.27 -0.14 -6.10
C CYS A 212 5.21 0.92 -5.48
N ASN A 213 6.47 0.97 -5.92
CA ASN A 213 7.47 1.90 -5.40
C ASN A 213 7.16 3.38 -5.69
N TYR A 214 6.44 3.68 -6.77
CA TYR A 214 6.00 5.03 -7.10
C TYR A 214 4.90 5.52 -6.14
N GLN A 215 4.17 4.62 -5.47
CA GLN A 215 3.08 4.96 -4.56
C GLN A 215 3.57 5.52 -3.23
N LEU A 216 4.79 5.15 -2.83
CA LEU A 216 5.42 5.62 -1.59
C LEU A 216 5.58 7.14 -1.52
N ARG A 217 5.75 7.81 -2.67
CA ARG A 217 5.88 9.28 -2.74
C ARG A 217 4.60 9.99 -2.27
N HIS A 218 3.45 9.38 -2.52
CA HIS A 218 2.15 9.97 -2.23
C HIS A 218 1.70 9.78 -0.77
N VAL A 219 2.27 8.83 -0.04
CA VAL A 219 1.89 8.55 1.36
C VAL A 219 2.03 9.81 2.23
N PHE A 220 3.06 10.62 2.02
CA PHE A 220 3.29 11.86 2.77
C PHE A 220 2.28 12.97 2.48
N ARG A 221 1.71 13.00 1.27
CA ARG A 221 0.69 13.98 0.90
C ARG A 221 -0.68 13.51 1.37
N ASP A 222 -0.95 12.23 1.17
CA ASP A 222 -2.31 11.71 1.17
C ASP A 222 -2.70 11.07 2.52
N ASP A 223 -1.72 10.66 3.34
CA ASP A 223 -1.95 10.10 4.68
C ASP A 223 -0.76 10.33 5.63
N ARG A 224 -0.57 11.61 6.03
CA ARG A 224 0.50 12.03 6.96
C ARG A 224 0.44 11.31 8.30
N GLU A 225 -0.76 11.01 8.77
CA GLU A 225 -0.99 10.35 10.06
C GLU A 225 -0.34 8.96 10.07
N ARG A 226 -0.47 8.20 8.98
CA ARG A 226 0.17 6.89 8.83
C ARG A 226 1.69 6.93 9.01
N MET A 227 2.36 7.98 8.53
CA MET A 227 3.79 8.16 8.75
C MET A 227 4.11 8.39 10.23
N GLN A 228 3.31 9.20 10.94
CA GLN A 228 3.48 9.47 12.36
C GLN A 228 3.24 8.22 13.22
N ILE A 229 2.17 7.45 12.93
CA ILE A 229 1.90 6.17 13.59
C ILE A 229 3.09 5.22 13.41
N THR A 230 3.57 5.11 12.17
CA THR A 230 4.72 4.24 11.85
C THR A 230 5.98 4.66 12.59
N LYS A 231 6.28 5.96 12.61
CA LYS A 231 7.40 6.53 13.37
C LYS A 231 7.25 6.20 14.87
N GLY A 232 6.06 6.39 15.42
CA GLY A 232 5.74 6.06 16.81
C GLY A 232 6.00 4.59 17.13
N TYR A 233 5.54 3.66 16.28
CA TYR A 233 5.81 2.23 16.47
C TYR A 233 7.30 1.90 16.36
N LEU A 234 8.02 2.47 15.39
CA LEU A 234 9.46 2.29 15.25
C LEU A 234 10.23 2.74 16.49
N LEU A 235 9.88 3.90 17.06
CA LEU A 235 10.49 4.40 18.29
C LEU A 235 10.22 3.45 19.47
N GLY A 236 8.99 2.97 19.62
CA GLY A 236 8.63 2.03 20.68
C GLY A 236 9.34 0.68 20.58
N ILE A 237 9.46 0.14 19.36
CA ILE A 237 10.20 -1.11 19.11
C ILE A 237 11.70 -0.91 19.34
N ALA A 238 12.27 0.22 18.89
CA ALA A 238 13.68 0.53 19.11
C ALA A 238 14.02 0.63 20.60
N ALA A 239 13.21 1.35 21.39
CA ALA A 239 13.40 1.43 22.83
C ALA A 239 13.32 0.06 23.50
N TYR A 240 12.41 -0.81 23.06
CA TYR A 240 12.36 -2.19 23.56
C TYR A 240 13.66 -2.95 23.24
N LEU A 241 14.16 -2.88 22.01
CA LEU A 241 15.38 -3.58 21.58
C LEU A 241 16.66 -3.06 22.27
N ASN A 242 16.72 -1.76 22.55
CA ASN A 242 17.85 -1.10 23.22
C ASN A 242 17.78 -1.15 24.76
N ARG A 243 16.63 -1.57 25.32
CA ARG A 243 16.32 -1.53 26.76
C ARG A 243 16.27 -0.10 27.32
N ASP A 244 15.83 0.84 26.49
CA ASP A 244 15.62 2.23 26.90
C ASP A 244 14.36 2.35 27.78
N GLN A 245 14.28 3.43 28.58
CA GLN A 245 13.10 3.70 29.38
C GLN A 245 12.01 4.34 28.52
N ILE A 246 10.80 3.80 28.60
CA ILE A 246 9.64 4.32 27.85
C ILE A 246 9.28 5.77 28.25
N ASP A 247 9.70 6.21 29.45
CA ASP A 247 9.48 7.57 29.93
C ASP A 247 10.35 8.61 29.20
N ASP A 248 11.53 8.23 28.72
CA ASP A 248 12.36 9.10 27.88
C ASP A 248 11.69 9.37 26.54
N LEU A 249 11.09 8.34 25.93
CA LEU A 249 10.29 8.50 24.71
C LEU A 249 9.07 9.42 24.90
N ARG A 250 8.43 9.39 26.08
CA ARG A 250 7.30 10.29 26.38
C ARG A 250 7.73 11.74 26.44
N LYS A 251 8.94 11.99 26.95
CA LYS A 251 9.51 13.33 27.08
C LYS A 251 10.00 13.87 25.74
N ASP A 252 10.67 13.03 24.96
CA ASP A 252 11.32 13.45 23.71
C ASP A 252 10.34 13.48 22.52
N PHE A 253 9.28 12.66 22.56
CA PHE A 253 8.28 12.57 21.49
C PHE A 253 6.83 12.50 22.04
N PRO A 254 6.35 13.57 22.72
CA PRO A 254 5.04 13.57 23.38
C PRO A 254 3.88 13.25 22.42
N ASP A 255 3.93 13.76 21.19
CA ASP A 255 2.88 13.57 20.18
C ASP A 255 2.81 12.14 19.61
N LEU A 256 3.87 11.35 19.78
CA LEU A 256 3.96 9.96 19.32
C LEU A 256 3.89 8.95 20.45
N SER A 257 3.88 9.44 21.70
CA SER A 257 4.00 8.65 22.91
C SER A 257 2.95 7.53 22.97
N GLY A 258 1.70 7.78 22.59
CA GLY A 258 0.64 6.77 22.56
C GLY A 258 1.00 5.56 21.68
N TYR A 259 1.48 5.82 20.46
CA TYR A 259 1.89 4.77 19.52
C TYR A 259 3.16 4.05 20.00
N SER A 260 4.16 4.79 20.48
CA SER A 260 5.41 4.21 20.99
C SER A 260 5.18 3.34 22.23
N ILE A 261 4.37 3.81 23.18
CA ILE A 261 3.99 3.05 24.38
C ILE A 261 3.26 1.78 24.00
N LYS A 262 2.34 1.83 23.03
CA LYS A 262 1.60 0.66 22.56
C LYS A 262 2.56 -0.43 22.05
N ALA A 263 3.45 -0.08 21.12
CA ALA A 263 4.41 -1.03 20.57
C ALA A 263 5.34 -1.60 21.65
N TYR A 264 5.94 -0.73 22.47
CA TYR A 264 6.81 -1.14 23.59
C TYR A 264 6.09 -2.08 24.57
N THR A 265 4.86 -1.74 24.95
CA THR A 265 4.07 -2.49 25.92
C THR A 265 3.66 -3.85 25.38
N CYS A 266 3.25 -3.94 24.11
CA CYS A 266 2.92 -5.21 23.47
C CYS A 266 4.11 -6.18 23.47
N LEU A 267 5.31 -5.68 23.15
CA LEU A 267 6.55 -6.46 23.19
C LEU A 267 6.92 -6.85 24.63
N SER A 268 6.92 -5.90 25.56
CA SER A 268 7.30 -6.13 26.96
C SER A 268 6.38 -7.13 27.66
N ARG A 269 5.08 -7.10 27.36
CA ARG A 269 4.08 -8.00 27.95
C ARG A 269 3.95 -9.35 27.25
N SER A 270 4.68 -9.57 26.16
CA SER A 270 4.67 -10.86 25.49
C SER A 270 5.07 -11.98 26.45
N LYS A 271 4.42 -13.14 26.33
CA LYS A 271 4.71 -14.34 27.13
C LYS A 271 5.88 -15.18 26.59
N LEU A 272 6.50 -14.75 25.50
CA LEU A 272 7.69 -15.40 24.96
C LEU A 272 8.87 -15.30 25.91
N ASP A 273 9.85 -16.18 25.74
CA ASP A 273 11.19 -15.95 26.28
C ASP A 273 11.85 -14.75 25.59
N GLU A 274 12.80 -14.11 26.28
CA GLU A 274 13.42 -12.86 25.83
C GLU A 274 14.17 -13.01 24.50
N ASP A 275 14.74 -14.18 24.21
CA ASP A 275 15.44 -14.42 22.95
C ASP A 275 14.44 -14.41 21.78
N ASN A 276 13.33 -15.14 21.90
CA ASN A 276 12.27 -15.14 20.89
C ASN A 276 11.58 -13.77 20.75
N LYS A 277 11.36 -13.04 21.84
CA LYS A 277 10.84 -11.65 21.77
C LYS A 277 11.78 -10.76 20.99
N ARG A 278 13.09 -10.83 21.26
CA ARG A 278 14.08 -9.99 20.59
C ARG A 278 14.13 -10.30 19.10
N LEU A 279 14.11 -11.57 18.71
CA LEU A 279 14.12 -11.98 17.30
C LEU A 279 12.92 -11.45 16.53
N ILE A 280 11.71 -11.62 17.07
CA ILE A 280 10.48 -11.20 16.38
C ILE A 280 10.31 -9.68 16.40
N ALA A 281 10.74 -9.00 17.48
CA ALA A 281 10.80 -7.54 17.56
C ALA A 281 11.79 -6.97 16.55
N GLU A 282 12.96 -7.61 16.37
CA GLU A 282 13.94 -7.19 15.38
C GLU A 282 13.41 -7.36 13.96
N LYS A 283 12.76 -8.50 13.65
CA LYS A 283 12.13 -8.69 12.35
C LYS A 283 11.08 -7.61 12.07
N LEU A 284 10.21 -7.33 13.05
CA LEU A 284 9.20 -6.28 12.92
C LEU A 284 9.85 -4.90 12.74
N PHE A 285 10.91 -4.58 13.49
CA PHE A 285 11.64 -3.33 13.37
C PHE A 285 12.26 -3.15 11.99
N VAL A 286 13.02 -4.14 11.55
CA VAL A 286 13.77 -4.10 10.29
C VAL A 286 12.84 -3.96 9.08
N THR A 287 11.77 -4.74 9.05
CA THR A 287 10.76 -4.68 7.98
C THR A 287 9.97 -3.36 7.98
N THR A 288 9.59 -2.86 9.16
CA THR A 288 8.85 -1.59 9.29
C THR A 288 9.74 -0.39 8.92
N LYS A 289 10.99 -0.40 9.36
CA LYS A 289 11.96 0.67 9.14
C LYS A 289 12.27 0.82 7.65
N PHE A 290 12.37 -0.29 6.93
CA PHE A 290 12.61 -0.27 5.49
C PHE A 290 11.57 0.55 4.74
N TRP A 291 10.28 0.22 4.89
CA TRP A 291 9.21 0.92 4.18
C TRP A 291 9.08 2.38 4.62
N TYR A 292 9.31 2.66 5.91
CA TYR A 292 9.33 4.04 6.42
C TYR A 292 10.45 4.87 5.76
N ILE A 293 11.68 4.34 5.67
CA ILE A 293 12.80 5.03 5.01
C ILE A 293 12.54 5.18 3.53
N ARG A 294 12.01 4.16 2.84
CA ARG A 294 11.69 4.29 1.41
C ARG A 294 10.65 5.37 1.17
N ALA A 295 9.58 5.40 1.96
CA ALA A 295 8.59 6.46 1.90
C ALA A 295 9.24 7.85 2.04
N LEU A 296 10.12 8.03 3.04
CA LEU A 296 10.85 9.29 3.24
C LEU A 296 11.69 9.67 2.02
N ILE A 297 12.49 8.75 1.49
CA ILE A 297 13.34 9.02 0.30
C ILE A 297 12.49 9.46 -0.89
N PHE A 298 11.35 8.82 -1.11
CA PHE A 298 10.45 9.17 -2.21
C PHE A 298 9.80 10.55 -2.02
N ALA A 299 9.38 10.89 -0.81
CA ALA A 299 8.83 12.22 -0.52
C ALA A 299 9.86 13.33 -0.72
N VAL A 300 11.10 13.16 -0.24
CA VAL A 300 12.19 14.14 -0.45
C VAL A 300 12.47 14.33 -1.95
N LYS A 301 12.47 13.24 -2.73
CA LYS A 301 12.67 13.33 -4.19
C LYS A 301 11.56 14.10 -4.88
N GLU A 302 10.31 13.93 -4.46
CA GLU A 302 9.16 14.65 -5.04
C GLU A 302 9.22 16.16 -4.71
N GLU A 303 9.56 16.53 -3.47
CA GLU A 303 9.73 17.94 -3.08
C GLU A 303 10.88 18.64 -3.82
N LEU A 304 12.03 17.97 -3.93
CA LEU A 304 13.17 18.51 -4.70
C LEU A 304 12.85 18.69 -6.18
N GLN A 305 11.94 17.88 -6.74
CA GLN A 305 11.46 18.01 -8.12
C GLN A 305 10.34 19.06 -8.26
N ALA A 306 9.54 19.29 -7.22
CA ALA A 306 8.44 20.24 -7.20
C ALA A 306 8.87 21.68 -6.84
N GLY A 307 10.02 21.86 -6.20
CA GLY A 307 10.51 23.16 -5.75
C GLY A 307 9.85 23.69 -4.48
N ASP A 308 9.00 22.90 -3.83
CA ASP A 308 8.29 23.26 -2.60
C ASP A 308 9.05 22.77 -1.36
N THR A 309 9.19 23.63 -0.34
CA THR A 309 9.84 23.34 0.94
C THR A 309 8.77 23.06 1.99
N LEU A 310 8.45 21.78 2.23
CA LEU A 310 7.47 21.40 3.27
C LEU A 310 8.00 20.44 4.35
N LEU A 311 9.26 19.99 4.28
CA LEU A 311 9.78 19.12 5.34
C LEU A 311 10.07 19.88 6.65
N PRO A 312 9.55 19.40 7.80
CA PRO A 312 10.10 19.76 9.10
C PRO A 312 11.53 19.23 9.20
N GLU A 313 12.40 19.99 9.87
CA GLU A 313 13.80 19.64 10.09
C GLU A 313 13.93 18.21 10.61
N ILE A 314 14.49 17.31 9.78
CA ILE A 314 14.90 15.99 10.23
C ILE A 314 16.27 16.18 10.88
N THR A 315 16.29 16.38 12.19
CA THR A 315 17.53 16.36 12.98
C THR A 315 18.01 14.90 13.12
N PRO A 316 19.30 14.60 12.84
CA PRO A 316 19.85 13.24 12.79
C PRO A 316 19.79 12.47 14.11
#